data_AF-A0A0S7WDP4-F1
#
_entry.id   AF-A0A0S7WDP4-F1
#
_cell.length_a   1.000
_cell.length_b   1.000
_cell.length_c   1.000
_cell.angle_alpha   90.00
_cell.angle_beta   90.00
_cell.angle_gamma   90.00
#
_symmetry.space_group_name_H-M   'P 1'
#
loop_
_entity.id
_entity.type
_entity.pdbx_description
1 polymer ?
#
loop_
_entity_poly.entity_id
_entity_poly.type
_entity_poly.pdbx_seq_one_letter_code
_entity_poly.pdbx_strand_id
1 'polypeptide(L)'
;MQKAYLSSLLVLSSSVFGVTFDTITLDKMLRPPVSGTRIEYSTLYPMVVTEHRKNGVLLTILDIKTVDQMLDEWANEKLKKHWIKKVKEAVGPAARGTGGLIPVIEIPVKFPRPIAGIFGEGGRLEIGGSQSITFGGSKNYTVEAVADPNVRQTWFPDLKMEQHLRVNVKGTVGEKLSVDVEHDSKAQSDIKNRIRLAYTGREDEIVQKVEAGDISLSLPSTQYSSVSGSHKGLFGIKTFSQVGPLNITTIASKEQGEASSEIYKGYGGRVESLAVEDYRYLQRRFYWMGEEEEIVDVEVFREVKNPTEGASYIRANTWIDPTDTSYYSELSYEAYFEQLERGEDYIFNPPNWIELAHQVGEAQALAVYYKTESGTEMGDTASSPLQLKLIKPDDRKPWHYIDDTTRVVHPTWEYEMKNFYNLGSENIIDTSISVTIWKKVPGASDTEVDENSNKPFLQLFGLDLNGDGRVDERWVQRSRYLTFPSPQPFFYLPSGERLPDPDSAIYYETNFNQITHKYYIVIEYQTSQPRISLPRMNIIEESEAVKVGEE
;
A
#
# COMPACT_ATOMS: atom_id res chain seq x y z
N MET A 1 60.13 23.44 18.05
CA MET A 1 59.03 22.84 18.84
C MET A 1 57.65 22.99 18.20
N GLN A 2 57.26 24.17 17.68
CA GLN A 2 55.91 24.37 17.07
C GLN A 2 55.65 23.61 15.75
N LYS A 3 56.63 23.49 14.83
CA LYS A 3 56.47 22.67 13.60
C LYS A 3 56.25 21.17 13.93
N ALA A 4 56.88 20.68 14.98
CA ALA A 4 56.75 19.27 15.40
C ALA A 4 55.34 18.97 15.94
N TYR A 5 54.73 19.93 16.66
CA TYR A 5 53.39 19.78 17.24
C TYR A 5 52.28 19.78 16.18
N LEU A 6 52.40 20.61 15.14
CA LEU A 6 51.50 20.63 13.97
C LEU A 6 51.65 19.38 13.09
N SER A 7 52.87 18.85 12.98
CA SER A 7 53.13 17.59 12.27
C SER A 7 52.45 16.40 12.97
N SER A 8 52.48 16.36 14.31
CA SER A 8 51.83 15.30 15.10
C SER A 8 50.30 15.37 15.09
N LEU A 9 49.70 16.56 15.05
CA LEU A 9 48.24 16.73 14.96
C LEU A 9 47.68 16.29 13.59
N LEU A 10 48.41 16.58 12.51
CA LEU A 10 48.03 16.13 11.16
C LEU A 10 48.18 14.61 10.97
N VAL A 11 49.21 14.00 11.58
CA VAL A 11 49.38 12.54 11.58
C VAL A 11 48.23 11.84 12.36
N LEU A 12 47.76 12.43 13.45
CA LEU A 12 46.61 11.92 14.21
C LEU A 12 45.27 12.05 13.45
N SER A 13 45.10 13.05 12.57
CA SER A 13 43.92 13.15 11.69
C SER A 13 43.96 12.16 10.50
N SER A 14 45.17 11.73 10.11
CA SER A 14 45.39 10.85 8.97
C SER A 14 45.11 9.37 9.24
N SER A 15 45.15 8.95 10.52
CA SER A 15 44.90 7.56 10.93
C SER A 15 43.42 7.20 10.92
N VAL A 16 42.51 8.18 10.95
CA VAL A 16 41.05 7.94 10.88
C VAL A 16 40.58 7.74 9.43
N PHE A 17 41.35 8.20 8.43
CA PHE A 17 40.96 8.18 7.01
C PHE A 17 41.93 7.42 6.08
N GLY A 18 42.95 6.75 6.61
CA GLY A 18 43.76 5.78 5.86
C GLY A 18 44.64 6.34 4.73
N VAL A 19 45.08 7.60 4.82
CA VAL A 19 46.03 8.20 3.84
C VAL A 19 47.19 8.86 4.58
N THR A 20 48.42 8.40 4.38
CA THR A 20 49.63 8.97 4.98
C THR A 20 50.29 10.01 4.07
N PHE A 21 50.61 11.19 4.61
CA PHE A 21 51.37 12.24 3.91
C PHE A 21 52.81 12.28 4.44
N ASP A 22 53.81 12.43 3.56
CA ASP A 22 55.19 12.62 3.99
C ASP A 22 55.45 14.04 4.53
N THR A 23 56.48 14.18 5.36
CA THR A 23 56.83 15.43 6.04
C THR A 23 57.26 16.55 5.09
N ILE A 24 57.73 16.22 3.88
CA ILE A 24 58.18 17.18 2.86
C ILE A 24 56.98 17.80 2.12
N THR A 25 55.96 17.00 1.85
CA THR A 25 54.68 17.42 1.28
C THR A 25 53.95 18.32 2.26
N LEU A 26 54.02 17.99 3.56
CA LEU A 26 53.47 18.79 4.66
C LEU A 26 54.13 20.18 4.79
N ASP A 27 55.45 20.29 4.60
CA ASP A 27 56.17 21.58 4.72
C ASP A 27 55.94 22.49 3.49
N LYS A 28 55.69 21.92 2.30
CA LYS A 28 55.23 22.66 1.11
C LYS A 28 53.77 23.10 1.22
N MET A 29 52.97 22.32 1.95
CA MET A 29 51.55 22.61 2.20
C MET A 29 51.34 23.84 3.10
N LEU A 30 52.32 24.20 3.95
CA LEU A 30 52.21 25.28 4.93
C LEU A 30 52.69 26.67 4.43
N ARG A 31 52.86 26.89 3.12
CA ARG A 31 53.22 28.21 2.56
C ARG A 31 51.97 28.97 2.07
N PRO A 32 51.75 30.24 2.47
CA PRO A 32 50.56 30.99 2.10
C PRO A 32 50.53 31.31 0.59
N PRO A 33 49.33 31.40 -0.03
CA PRO A 33 49.18 31.48 -1.48
C PRO A 33 49.26 32.90 -2.08
N VAL A 34 49.43 33.97 -1.28
CA VAL A 34 49.45 35.36 -1.77
C VAL A 34 50.65 36.13 -1.23
N SER A 35 51.35 36.87 -2.10
CA SER A 35 52.48 37.72 -1.71
C SER A 35 51.98 38.91 -0.89
N GLY A 36 52.42 39.01 0.38
CA GLY A 36 52.07 40.08 1.31
C GLY A 36 51.27 39.66 2.56
N THR A 37 50.86 38.39 2.67
CA THR A 37 50.16 37.88 3.85
C THR A 37 51.15 37.45 4.94
N ARG A 38 51.01 38.00 6.15
CA ARG A 38 51.75 37.54 7.34
C ARG A 38 50.78 36.81 8.26
N ILE A 39 51.14 35.59 8.67
CA ILE A 39 50.40 34.78 9.63
C ILE A 39 51.07 34.95 10.99
N GLU A 40 50.34 35.44 11.99
CA GLU A 40 50.82 35.52 13.37
C GLU A 40 50.12 34.50 14.25
N TYR A 41 50.90 33.82 15.10
CA TYR A 41 50.42 32.81 16.03
C TYR A 41 50.45 33.37 17.46
N SER A 42 49.28 33.54 18.08
CA SER A 42 49.19 33.92 19.51
C SER A 42 49.27 32.67 20.39
N THR A 43 50.12 32.69 21.41
CA THR A 43 50.44 31.52 22.25
C THR A 43 49.36 31.16 23.29
N LEU A 44 48.33 31.99 23.47
CA LEU A 44 47.25 31.75 24.44
C LEU A 44 45.96 31.24 23.80
N TYR A 45 45.72 31.55 22.52
CA TYR A 45 44.67 30.96 21.68
C TYR A 45 45.17 30.95 20.23
N PRO A 46 45.48 29.77 19.64
CA PRO A 46 46.04 29.71 18.30
C PRO A 46 44.97 30.09 17.26
N MET A 47 44.98 31.35 16.85
CA MET A 47 44.16 31.89 15.78
C MET A 47 45.05 32.35 14.63
N VAL A 48 44.55 32.20 13.40
CA VAL A 48 45.16 32.67 12.17
C VAL A 48 44.41 33.92 11.74
N VAL A 49 45.12 35.03 11.71
CA VAL A 49 44.62 36.32 11.24
C VAL A 49 45.13 36.52 9.82
N THR A 50 44.22 36.74 8.88
CA THR A 50 44.56 37.08 7.50
C THR A 50 44.44 38.59 7.32
N GLU A 51 45.57 39.24 7.08
CA GLU A 51 45.65 40.70 6.90
C GLU A 51 45.86 41.09 5.44
N HIS A 52 45.27 42.22 5.06
CA HIS A 52 45.60 42.92 3.81
C HIS A 52 46.41 44.17 4.11
N ARG A 53 47.65 44.20 3.60
CA ARG A 53 48.62 45.30 3.77
C ARG A 53 49.06 45.85 2.43
N LYS A 54 49.27 47.17 2.34
CA LYS A 54 49.86 47.83 1.16
C LYS A 54 51.00 48.72 1.60
N ASN A 55 52.19 48.52 1.03
CA ASN A 55 53.43 49.24 1.37
C ASN A 55 53.76 49.24 2.88
N GLY A 56 53.50 48.12 3.56
CA GLY A 56 53.76 47.96 4.99
C GLY A 56 52.68 48.51 5.92
N VAL A 57 51.66 49.21 5.41
CA VAL A 57 50.53 49.73 6.19
C VAL A 57 49.38 48.71 6.17
N LEU A 58 48.85 48.38 7.35
CA LEU A 58 47.65 47.55 7.51
C LEU A 58 46.42 48.30 7.00
N LEU A 59 45.76 47.74 5.99
CA LEU A 59 44.54 48.29 5.43
C LEU A 59 43.30 47.69 6.09
N THR A 60 43.25 46.36 6.22
CA THR A 60 42.16 45.67 6.92
C THR A 60 42.56 44.26 7.33
N ILE A 61 41.86 43.73 8.33
CA ILE A 61 41.83 42.30 8.62
C ILE A 61 40.72 41.70 7.75
N LEU A 62 41.04 40.67 6.98
CA LEU A 62 40.09 40.00 6.09
C LEU A 62 39.35 38.87 6.78
N ASP A 63 40.04 38.14 7.66
CA ASP A 63 39.49 36.95 8.31
C ASP A 63 40.27 36.63 9.58
N ILE A 64 39.60 36.14 10.62
CA ILE A 64 40.20 35.62 11.85
C ILE A 64 39.57 34.27 12.14
N LYS A 65 40.36 33.21 12.03
CA LYS A 65 39.90 31.83 12.24
C LYS A 65 40.73 31.13 13.28
N THR A 66 40.15 30.16 13.98
CA THR A 66 40.98 29.24 14.76
C THR A 66 41.81 28.37 13.82
N VAL A 67 42.94 27.86 14.31
CA VAL A 67 43.77 26.93 13.52
C VAL A 67 42.97 25.71 13.05
N ASP A 68 42.05 25.20 13.89
CA ASP A 68 41.20 24.06 13.55
C ASP A 68 40.21 24.40 12.42
N GLN A 69 39.55 25.55 12.48
CA GLN A 69 38.63 26.01 11.42
C GLN A 69 39.35 26.18 10.08
N MET A 70 40.56 26.73 10.07
CA MET A 70 41.36 26.88 8.85
C MET A 70 41.79 25.51 8.31
N LEU A 71 42.21 24.59 9.17
CA LEU A 71 42.62 23.24 8.76
C LEU A 71 41.44 22.46 8.15
N ASP A 72 40.25 22.56 8.74
CA ASP A 72 39.04 21.91 8.24
C ASP A 72 38.61 22.46 6.87
N GLU A 73 38.53 23.78 6.70
CA GLU A 73 38.19 24.39 5.41
C GLU A 73 39.18 24.00 4.31
N TRP A 74 40.47 24.00 4.63
CA TRP A 74 41.52 23.72 3.66
C TRP A 74 41.58 22.23 3.27
N ALA A 75 41.38 21.33 4.24
CA ALA A 75 41.23 19.90 3.99
C ALA A 75 40.00 19.64 3.10
N ASN A 76 38.88 20.30 3.40
CA ASN A 76 37.63 20.19 2.64
C ASN A 76 37.78 20.69 1.19
N GLU A 77 38.46 21.81 0.96
CA GLU A 77 38.65 22.36 -0.39
C GLU A 77 39.54 21.45 -1.25
N LYS A 78 40.60 20.86 -0.66
CA LYS A 78 41.46 19.91 -1.38
C LYS A 78 40.80 18.57 -1.65
N LEU A 79 40.04 18.02 -0.70
CA LEU A 79 39.26 16.79 -0.89
C LEU A 79 38.22 16.97 -2.00
N LYS A 80 37.51 18.10 -2.02
CA LYS A 80 36.57 18.47 -3.09
C LYS A 80 37.24 18.48 -4.46
N LYS A 81 38.38 19.17 -4.60
CA LYS A 81 39.13 19.23 -5.86
C LYS A 81 39.65 17.85 -6.30
N HIS A 82 40.11 17.04 -5.35
CA HIS A 82 40.60 15.69 -5.64
C HIS A 82 39.47 14.74 -6.07
N TRP A 83 38.31 14.79 -5.41
CA TRP A 83 37.15 13.98 -5.76
C TRP A 83 36.60 14.33 -7.14
N ILE A 84 36.43 15.63 -7.45
CA ILE A 84 36.00 16.09 -8.79
C ILE A 84 36.96 15.60 -9.87
N LYS A 85 38.28 15.62 -9.59
CA LYS A 85 39.29 15.10 -10.52
C LYS A 85 39.13 13.59 -10.72
N LYS A 86 38.94 12.81 -9.65
CA LYS A 86 38.77 11.35 -9.73
C LYS A 86 37.49 10.93 -10.43
N VAL A 87 36.38 11.63 -10.19
CA VAL A 87 35.12 11.38 -10.91
C VAL A 87 35.28 11.71 -12.40
N LYS A 88 35.92 12.83 -12.76
CA LYS A 88 36.20 13.15 -14.17
C LYS A 88 37.14 12.15 -14.84
N GLU A 89 38.10 11.59 -14.10
CA GLU A 89 38.98 10.51 -14.59
C GLU A 89 38.21 9.20 -14.78
N ALA A 90 37.29 8.84 -13.87
CA ALA A 90 36.46 7.64 -13.96
C ALA A 90 35.35 7.74 -15.03
N VAL A 91 34.90 8.96 -15.35
CA VAL A 91 33.86 9.25 -16.36
C VAL A 91 34.48 9.68 -17.71
N GLY A 92 35.81 9.78 -17.80
CA GLY A 92 36.57 10.03 -19.03
C GLY A 92 36.45 8.89 -20.08
N PRO A 93 37.10 9.00 -21.26
CA PRO A 93 36.64 8.55 -22.60
C PRO A 93 36.43 7.03 -22.84
N ALA A 94 36.11 6.23 -21.84
CA ALA A 94 35.52 4.90 -21.98
C ALA A 94 34.02 4.96 -22.37
N ALA A 95 33.38 6.13 -22.36
CA ALA A 95 31.94 6.30 -22.61
C ALA A 95 31.53 6.55 -24.08
N ARG A 96 32.40 6.32 -25.07
CA ARG A 96 32.08 6.49 -26.51
C ARG A 96 32.38 5.26 -27.38
N GLY A 97 32.35 4.06 -26.81
CA GLY A 97 32.29 2.82 -27.58
C GLY A 97 30.89 2.21 -27.49
N THR A 98 30.17 2.15 -28.60
CA THR A 98 28.87 1.46 -28.77
C THR A 98 28.98 -0.08 -28.73
N GLY A 99 29.90 -0.62 -27.93
CA GLY A 99 30.07 -2.05 -27.72
C GLY A 99 30.05 -2.34 -26.23
N GLY A 100 29.04 -3.07 -25.76
CA GLY A 100 28.96 -3.51 -24.37
C GLY A 100 30.21 -4.27 -23.94
N LEU A 101 30.45 -4.32 -22.62
CA LEU A 101 31.61 -4.95 -21.96
C LEU A 101 31.74 -6.48 -22.16
N ILE A 102 30.99 -7.09 -23.09
CA ILE A 102 31.03 -8.52 -23.37
C ILE A 102 31.28 -8.71 -24.87
N PRO A 103 32.53 -8.93 -25.32
CA PRO A 103 32.73 -9.55 -26.61
C PRO A 103 32.10 -10.95 -26.59
N VAL A 104 31.57 -11.43 -27.72
CA VAL A 104 31.27 -12.86 -27.88
C VAL A 104 32.60 -13.59 -27.70
N ILE A 105 32.85 -14.14 -26.51
CA ILE A 105 34.06 -14.92 -26.25
C ILE A 105 33.76 -16.34 -26.72
N GLU A 106 34.16 -16.67 -27.94
CA GLU A 106 34.34 -18.06 -28.33
C GLU A 106 35.52 -18.62 -27.52
N ILE A 107 35.25 -19.24 -26.38
CA ILE A 107 36.27 -19.94 -25.58
C ILE A 107 36.38 -21.37 -26.15
N PRO A 108 37.46 -21.74 -26.87
CA PRO A 108 37.74 -23.15 -27.09
C PRO A 108 38.16 -23.76 -25.75
N VAL A 109 37.19 -24.31 -25.01
CA VAL A 109 37.42 -24.83 -23.66
C VAL A 109 38.16 -26.17 -23.75
N LYS A 110 39.48 -26.16 -23.51
CA LYS A 110 40.24 -27.38 -23.22
C LYS A 110 40.17 -27.65 -21.73
N PHE A 111 39.25 -28.53 -21.32
CA PHE A 111 39.05 -28.87 -19.91
C PHE A 111 40.23 -29.65 -19.33
N PRO A 112 40.58 -29.46 -18.05
CA PRO A 112 41.53 -30.32 -17.36
C PRO A 112 41.00 -31.76 -17.29
N ARG A 113 41.91 -32.75 -17.35
CA ARG A 113 41.62 -34.20 -17.45
C ARG A 113 40.48 -34.75 -16.56
N PRO A 114 40.29 -34.35 -15.29
CA PRO A 114 39.19 -34.87 -14.47
C PRO A 114 37.78 -34.44 -14.96
N ILE A 115 37.65 -33.32 -15.66
CA ILE A 115 36.36 -32.78 -16.13
C ILE A 115 36.04 -33.26 -17.55
N ALA A 116 37.07 -33.39 -18.40
CA ALA A 116 36.93 -33.89 -19.78
C ALA A 116 36.40 -35.32 -19.84
N GLY A 117 36.73 -36.18 -18.87
CA GLY A 117 36.24 -37.57 -18.82
C GLY A 117 34.75 -37.72 -18.54
N ILE A 118 34.12 -36.70 -17.94
CA ILE A 118 32.69 -36.72 -17.57
C ILE A 118 31.84 -36.05 -18.66
N PHE A 119 32.27 -34.88 -19.15
CA PHE A 119 31.47 -34.05 -20.06
C PHE A 119 31.88 -34.14 -21.54
N GLY A 120 33.03 -34.75 -21.84
CA GLY A 120 33.65 -34.74 -23.16
C GLY A 120 34.56 -33.54 -23.39
N GLU A 121 35.27 -33.53 -24.52
CA GLU A 121 36.11 -32.40 -24.94
C GLU A 121 35.35 -31.48 -25.90
N GLY A 122 35.56 -30.15 -25.79
CA GLY A 122 34.91 -29.16 -26.65
C GLY A 122 33.62 -28.57 -26.06
N GLY A 123 32.79 -27.96 -26.90
CA GLY A 123 31.56 -27.27 -26.52
C GLY A 123 31.50 -25.84 -27.06
N ARG A 124 30.28 -25.27 -27.10
CA ARG A 124 30.04 -23.89 -27.53
C ARG A 124 29.05 -23.25 -26.57
N LEU A 125 29.45 -22.16 -25.94
CA LEU A 125 28.59 -21.33 -25.10
C LEU A 125 28.46 -19.95 -25.73
N GLU A 126 27.24 -19.56 -26.03
CA GLU A 126 26.87 -18.23 -26.45
C GLU A 126 26.46 -17.45 -25.19
N ILE A 127 27.25 -16.44 -24.84
CA ILE A 127 26.99 -15.57 -23.69
C ILE A 127 26.61 -14.19 -24.23
N GLY A 128 25.35 -13.84 -24.08
CA GLY A 128 24.82 -12.51 -24.41
C GLY A 128 24.36 -11.79 -23.15
N GLY A 129 24.36 -10.46 -23.16
CA GLY A 129 23.87 -9.71 -22.00
C GLY A 129 24.36 -8.28 -21.93
N SER A 130 23.94 -7.59 -20.88
CA SER A 130 24.36 -6.24 -20.55
C SER A 130 24.54 -6.11 -19.05
N GLN A 131 25.61 -5.45 -18.63
CA GLN A 131 25.81 -5.03 -17.26
C GLN A 131 25.89 -3.51 -17.24
N SER A 132 25.02 -2.87 -16.45
CA SER A 132 25.12 -1.45 -16.14
C SER A 132 25.45 -1.27 -14.66
N ILE A 133 26.42 -0.41 -14.37
CA ILE A 133 26.74 0.02 -13.02
C ILE A 133 26.61 1.53 -13.00
N THR A 134 25.70 2.04 -12.18
CA THR A 134 25.45 3.47 -12.01
C THR A 134 25.95 3.89 -10.64
N PHE A 135 26.87 4.86 -10.63
CA PHE A 135 27.32 5.51 -9.42
C PHE A 135 26.70 6.91 -9.35
N GLY A 136 25.94 7.19 -8.30
CA GLY A 136 25.31 8.48 -8.04
C GLY A 136 25.71 9.00 -6.66
N GLY A 137 25.74 10.32 -6.50
CA GLY A 137 25.99 10.97 -5.22
C GLY A 137 24.99 12.10 -5.00
N SER A 138 24.28 12.11 -3.87
CA SER A 138 23.35 13.20 -3.54
C SER A 138 23.76 13.90 -2.25
N LYS A 139 23.59 15.22 -2.23
CA LYS A 139 23.82 16.04 -1.04
C LYS A 139 22.71 17.07 -0.94
N ASN A 140 21.97 17.03 0.16
CA ASN A 140 20.99 18.04 0.50
C ASN A 140 21.59 18.93 1.59
N TYR A 141 21.49 20.24 1.41
CA TYR A 141 21.86 21.21 2.45
C TYR A 141 20.73 22.22 2.59
N THR A 142 20.38 22.53 3.83
CA THR A 142 19.46 23.61 4.16
C THR A 142 20.29 24.82 4.57
N VAL A 143 20.04 25.97 3.96
CA VAL A 143 20.68 27.24 4.36
C VAL A 143 19.79 27.89 5.41
N GLU A 144 20.05 27.61 6.69
CA GLU A 144 19.41 28.33 7.79
C GLU A 144 20.25 29.56 8.18
N ALA A 145 19.60 30.67 8.48
CA ALA A 145 20.27 31.93 8.87
C ALA A 145 20.95 31.84 10.26
N VAL A 146 20.62 30.81 11.05
CA VAL A 146 21.23 30.52 12.34
C VAL A 146 21.71 29.08 12.30
N ALA A 147 23.02 28.88 12.33
CA ALA A 147 23.61 27.54 12.33
C ALA A 147 23.33 26.86 13.68
N ASP A 148 22.58 25.76 13.69
CA ASP A 148 22.47 24.88 14.87
C ASP A 148 23.83 24.23 15.14
N PRO A 149 24.49 24.50 16.29
CA PRO A 149 25.80 23.95 16.62
C PRO A 149 25.83 22.42 16.80
N ASN A 150 24.67 21.76 16.91
CA ASN A 150 24.58 20.31 17.03
C ASN A 150 24.43 19.59 15.68
N VAL A 151 24.16 20.30 14.59
CA VAL A 151 24.05 19.71 13.24
C VAL A 151 25.41 19.76 12.54
N ARG A 152 26.18 18.67 12.66
CA ARG A 152 27.43 18.48 11.91
C ARG A 152 27.14 18.23 10.44
N GLN A 153 27.13 19.30 9.64
CA GLN A 153 27.03 19.21 8.19
C GLN A 153 28.27 18.51 7.61
N THR A 154 28.11 17.26 7.19
CA THR A 154 29.19 16.48 6.57
C THR A 154 29.25 16.79 5.08
N TRP A 155 30.46 17.03 4.53
CA TRP A 155 30.65 17.33 3.10
C TRP A 155 30.49 16.10 2.20
N PHE A 156 30.64 14.88 2.74
CA PHE A 156 30.53 13.64 1.98
C PHE A 156 29.10 13.44 1.46
N PRO A 157 28.91 13.32 0.14
CA PRO A 157 27.60 12.99 -0.43
C PRO A 157 27.21 11.56 -0.06
N ASP A 158 25.91 11.31 0.03
CA ASP A 158 25.40 9.93 0.09
C ASP A 158 25.67 9.27 -1.25
N LEU A 159 26.41 8.15 -1.24
CA LEU A 159 26.86 7.45 -2.43
C LEU A 159 25.95 6.27 -2.71
N LYS A 160 25.25 6.32 -3.84
CA LYS A 160 24.41 5.22 -4.32
C LYS A 160 25.10 4.50 -5.47
N MET A 161 25.31 3.20 -5.31
CA MET A 161 25.72 2.31 -6.39
C MET A 161 24.54 1.42 -6.77
N GLU A 162 24.12 1.48 -8.01
CA GLU A 162 23.13 0.57 -8.58
C GLU A 162 23.78 -0.31 -9.64
N GLN A 163 23.59 -1.63 -9.50
CA GLN A 163 24.01 -2.59 -10.51
C GLN A 163 22.76 -3.23 -11.13
N HIS A 164 22.74 -3.30 -12.47
CA HIS A 164 21.75 -4.05 -13.22
C HIS A 164 22.48 -5.01 -14.14
N LEU A 165 22.33 -6.30 -13.87
CA LEU A 165 22.92 -7.38 -14.63
C LEU A 165 21.82 -8.12 -15.39
N ARG A 166 21.97 -8.21 -16.72
CA ARG A 166 21.15 -9.06 -17.59
C ARG A 166 22.05 -10.00 -18.36
N VAL A 167 21.83 -11.30 -18.22
CA VAL A 167 22.65 -12.36 -18.81
C VAL A 167 21.75 -13.40 -19.45
N ASN A 168 22.12 -13.81 -20.66
CA ASN A 168 21.58 -14.96 -21.37
C ASN A 168 22.78 -15.86 -21.74
N VAL A 169 22.79 -17.10 -21.24
CA VAL A 169 23.79 -18.11 -21.58
C VAL A 169 23.08 -19.28 -22.22
N LYS A 170 23.48 -19.64 -23.45
CA LYS A 170 22.93 -20.79 -24.14
C LYS A 170 24.02 -21.59 -24.83
N GLY A 171 23.94 -22.92 -24.74
CA GLY A 171 24.80 -23.80 -25.52
C GLY A 171 25.14 -25.10 -24.80
N THR A 172 26.26 -25.70 -25.20
CA THR A 172 26.69 -27.00 -24.67
C THR A 172 28.12 -26.94 -24.14
N VAL A 173 28.35 -27.69 -23.07
CA VAL A 173 29.66 -27.98 -22.50
C VAL A 173 29.98 -29.43 -22.84
N GLY A 174 31.00 -29.64 -23.67
CA GLY A 174 31.31 -30.94 -24.27
C GLY A 174 30.15 -31.48 -25.10
N GLU A 175 29.94 -32.79 -25.02
CA GLU A 175 28.88 -33.51 -25.74
C GLU A 175 27.64 -33.77 -24.85
N LYS A 176 27.78 -33.65 -23.51
CA LYS A 176 26.78 -34.17 -22.56
C LYS A 176 26.00 -33.12 -21.80
N LEU A 177 26.51 -31.90 -21.61
CA LEU A 177 25.86 -30.89 -20.77
C LEU A 177 25.29 -29.75 -21.63
N SER A 178 23.98 -29.56 -21.56
CA SER A 178 23.26 -28.40 -22.11
C SER A 178 23.04 -27.36 -21.02
N VAL A 179 23.28 -26.10 -21.35
CA VAL A 179 23.12 -24.93 -20.47
C VAL A 179 22.19 -23.93 -21.15
N ASP A 180 21.13 -23.54 -20.44
CA ASP A 180 20.20 -22.47 -20.82
C ASP A 180 19.90 -21.62 -19.57
N VAL A 181 20.47 -20.44 -19.49
CA VAL A 181 20.36 -19.53 -18.33
C VAL A 181 19.91 -18.17 -18.80
N GLU A 182 18.81 -17.68 -18.24
CA GLU A 182 18.30 -16.33 -18.38
C GLU A 182 18.22 -15.69 -16.99
N HIS A 183 18.94 -14.59 -16.80
CA HIS A 183 18.98 -13.89 -15.51
C HIS A 183 18.89 -12.38 -15.71
N ASP A 184 17.99 -11.74 -14.98
CA ASP A 184 17.89 -10.29 -14.87
C ASP A 184 17.79 -9.89 -13.39
N SER A 185 18.79 -9.17 -12.90
CA SER A 185 18.90 -8.78 -11.49
C SER A 185 17.85 -7.75 -11.04
N LYS A 186 17.08 -7.17 -11.98
CA LYS A 186 15.95 -6.27 -11.68
C LYS A 186 14.62 -6.86 -12.18
N ALA A 187 14.54 -8.17 -12.42
CA ALA A 187 13.27 -8.82 -12.75
C ALA A 187 12.25 -8.63 -11.61
N GLN A 188 11.02 -8.25 -11.97
CA GLN A 188 9.93 -8.06 -11.01
C GLN A 188 9.33 -9.38 -10.49
N SER A 189 9.65 -10.52 -11.12
CA SER A 189 9.17 -11.84 -10.75
C SER A 189 10.32 -12.84 -10.87
N ASP A 190 10.51 -13.66 -9.83
CA ASP A 190 11.55 -14.69 -9.79
C ASP A 190 11.38 -15.76 -10.89
N ILE A 191 10.15 -15.95 -11.39
CA ILE A 191 9.82 -16.88 -12.49
C ILE A 191 10.52 -16.49 -13.79
N LYS A 192 10.88 -15.21 -13.97
CA LYS A 192 11.59 -14.74 -15.17
C LYS A 192 13.07 -15.11 -15.18
N ASN A 193 13.63 -15.46 -14.02
CA ASN A 193 15.00 -15.95 -13.91
C ASN A 193 15.01 -17.46 -14.10
N ARG A 194 15.47 -17.92 -15.27
CA ARG A 194 15.44 -19.33 -15.64
C ARG A 194 16.85 -19.91 -15.66
N ILE A 195 17.04 -21.05 -15.03
CA ILE A 195 18.27 -21.82 -15.04
C ILE A 195 17.92 -23.25 -15.43
N ARG A 196 18.35 -23.71 -16.59
CA ARG A 196 18.16 -25.09 -17.05
C ARG A 196 19.51 -25.70 -17.40
N LEU A 197 19.90 -26.68 -16.60
CA LEU A 197 21.07 -27.51 -16.85
C LEU A 197 20.59 -28.93 -17.13
N ALA A 198 21.04 -29.51 -18.25
CA ALA A 198 20.67 -30.86 -18.61
C ALA A 198 21.90 -31.67 -19.01
N TYR A 199 22.22 -32.70 -18.23
CA TYR A 199 23.19 -33.73 -18.57
C TYR A 199 22.49 -34.88 -19.29
N THR A 200 23.06 -35.36 -20.40
CA THR A 200 22.62 -36.56 -21.12
C THR A 200 23.76 -37.58 -21.11
N GLY A 201 23.53 -38.71 -20.46
CA GLY A 201 24.47 -39.83 -20.42
C GLY A 201 24.47 -40.61 -21.75
N ARG A 202 25.45 -41.51 -21.91
CA ARG A 202 25.48 -42.46 -23.03
C ARG A 202 24.54 -43.63 -22.77
N GLU A 203 24.21 -44.38 -23.81
CA GLU A 203 23.29 -45.53 -23.71
C GLU A 203 23.75 -46.59 -22.70
N ASP A 204 25.06 -46.74 -22.49
CA ASP A 204 25.66 -47.69 -21.55
C ASP A 204 25.74 -47.19 -20.10
N GLU A 205 25.34 -45.95 -19.82
CA GLU A 205 25.36 -45.36 -18.48
C GLU A 205 24.08 -45.66 -17.69
N ILE A 206 24.21 -45.95 -16.39
CA ILE A 206 23.02 -46.13 -15.52
C ILE A 206 22.22 -44.82 -15.41
N VAL A 207 22.91 -43.68 -15.36
CA VAL A 207 22.29 -42.35 -15.31
C VAL A 207 22.13 -41.85 -16.74
N GLN A 208 20.90 -41.85 -17.23
CA GLN A 208 20.56 -41.50 -18.61
C GLN A 208 20.41 -39.99 -18.77
N LYS A 209 19.81 -39.31 -17.77
CA LYS A 209 19.62 -37.86 -17.82
C LYS A 209 19.58 -37.24 -16.43
N VAL A 210 20.19 -36.07 -16.26
CA VAL A 210 20.05 -35.25 -15.05
C VAL A 210 19.65 -33.85 -15.46
N GLU A 211 18.54 -33.36 -14.91
CA GLU A 211 18.06 -31.98 -15.08
C GLU A 211 18.23 -31.25 -13.74
N ALA A 212 18.72 -30.01 -13.78
CA ALA A 212 18.87 -29.17 -12.60
C ALA A 212 18.46 -27.71 -12.88
N GLY A 213 17.91 -27.06 -11.86
CA GLY A 213 17.31 -25.73 -11.93
C GLY A 213 15.80 -25.85 -12.17
N ASP A 214 15.26 -25.13 -13.15
CA ASP A 214 13.85 -25.19 -13.54
C ASP A 214 13.51 -26.54 -14.19
N ILE A 215 12.79 -27.37 -13.46
CA ILE A 215 12.33 -28.69 -13.89
C ILE A 215 10.81 -28.77 -13.97
N SER A 216 10.30 -29.70 -14.76
CA SER A 216 8.88 -30.05 -14.81
C SER A 216 8.67 -31.53 -14.54
N LEU A 217 7.53 -31.87 -13.94
CA LEU A 217 7.15 -33.24 -13.63
C LEU A 217 5.84 -33.56 -14.33
N SER A 218 5.85 -34.58 -15.20
CA SER A 218 4.66 -35.21 -15.74
C SER A 218 4.71 -36.68 -15.37
N LEU A 219 3.76 -37.12 -14.55
CA LEU A 219 3.61 -38.52 -14.17
C LEU A 219 2.44 -39.14 -14.95
N PRO A 220 2.61 -40.32 -15.57
CA PRO A 220 1.50 -41.02 -16.22
C PRO A 220 0.40 -41.32 -15.19
N SER A 221 -0.85 -41.05 -15.55
CA SER A 221 -2.01 -41.38 -14.72
C SER A 221 -2.10 -42.91 -14.59
N THR A 222 -1.86 -43.44 -13.39
CA THR A 222 -2.11 -44.85 -13.07
C THR A 222 -3.15 -44.95 -11.97
N GLN A 223 -4.01 -45.97 -12.07
CA GLN A 223 -5.10 -46.31 -11.16
C GLN A 223 -4.70 -46.54 -9.67
N TYR A 224 -3.41 -46.46 -9.33
CA TYR A 224 -2.87 -46.70 -7.99
C TYR A 224 -2.02 -45.54 -7.43
N SER A 225 -1.94 -44.38 -8.08
CA SER A 225 -1.21 -43.21 -7.57
C SER A 225 -2.15 -42.12 -7.06
N SER A 226 -2.03 -41.74 -5.79
CA SER A 226 -2.66 -40.56 -5.19
C SER A 226 -2.02 -39.24 -5.65
N VAL A 227 -0.88 -39.31 -6.35
CA VAL A 227 -0.16 -38.17 -6.94
C VAL A 227 -0.25 -38.32 -8.45
N SER A 228 -1.37 -37.89 -9.03
CA SER A 228 -1.51 -37.72 -10.47
C SER A 228 -1.54 -36.22 -10.76
N GLY A 229 -0.74 -35.76 -11.72
CA GLY A 229 -0.68 -34.34 -12.07
C GLY A 229 0.63 -33.92 -12.71
N SER A 230 0.55 -33.01 -13.67
CA SER A 230 1.70 -32.28 -14.20
C SER A 230 2.03 -31.12 -13.25
N HIS A 231 3.21 -31.13 -12.62
CA HIS A 231 3.68 -30.04 -11.75
C HIS A 231 4.72 -29.21 -12.51
N LYS A 232 4.54 -27.88 -12.51
CA LYS A 232 5.39 -26.89 -13.20
C LYS A 232 5.89 -25.85 -12.20
N GLY A 233 6.98 -25.15 -12.53
CA GLY A 233 7.56 -24.13 -11.63
C GLY A 233 8.35 -24.71 -10.45
N LEU A 234 9.02 -25.85 -10.67
CA LEU A 234 9.85 -26.49 -9.66
C LEU A 234 11.32 -26.09 -9.88
N PHE A 235 11.99 -25.67 -8.81
CA PHE A 235 13.45 -25.52 -8.81
C PHE A 235 14.08 -26.67 -8.05
N GLY A 236 14.87 -27.49 -8.72
CA GLY A 236 15.41 -28.69 -8.11
C GLY A 236 16.29 -29.52 -9.02
N ILE A 237 16.43 -30.80 -8.67
CA ILE A 237 17.20 -31.79 -9.41
C ILE A 237 16.27 -32.95 -9.76
N LYS A 238 16.32 -33.39 -11.01
CA LYS A 238 15.58 -34.54 -11.53
C LYS A 238 16.53 -35.47 -12.27
N THR A 239 16.52 -36.74 -11.88
CA THR A 239 17.42 -37.77 -12.41
C THR A 239 16.61 -38.90 -13.02
N PHE A 240 16.98 -39.28 -14.24
CA PHE A 240 16.47 -40.46 -14.93
C PHE A 240 17.58 -41.50 -14.98
N SER A 241 17.31 -42.66 -14.39
CA SER A 241 18.24 -43.79 -14.37
C SER A 241 17.56 -45.04 -14.92
N GLN A 242 18.31 -45.84 -15.66
CA GLN A 242 17.84 -47.11 -16.20
C GLN A 242 18.77 -48.24 -15.72
N VAL A 243 18.19 -49.25 -15.08
CA VAL A 243 18.90 -50.46 -14.63
C VAL A 243 18.21 -51.66 -15.25
N GLY A 244 18.73 -52.14 -16.38
CA GLY A 244 18.08 -53.19 -17.17
C GLY A 244 16.71 -52.73 -17.70
N PRO A 245 15.60 -53.46 -17.43
CA PRO A 245 14.26 -53.03 -17.84
C PRO A 245 13.63 -52.01 -16.88
N LEU A 246 14.26 -51.69 -15.75
CA LEU A 246 13.72 -50.79 -14.73
C LEU A 246 14.10 -49.33 -15.02
N ASN A 247 13.08 -48.49 -15.18
CA ASN A 247 13.23 -47.03 -15.26
C ASN A 247 12.95 -46.40 -13.90
N ILE A 248 13.92 -45.66 -13.36
CA ILE A 248 13.83 -44.95 -12.08
C ILE A 248 13.91 -43.46 -12.37
N THR A 249 12.92 -42.70 -11.90
CA THR A 249 12.94 -41.23 -11.92
C THR A 249 12.97 -40.71 -10.49
N THR A 250 13.99 -39.93 -10.13
CA THR A 250 14.17 -39.35 -8.80
C THR A 250 14.09 -37.84 -8.88
N ILE A 251 13.34 -37.21 -7.98
CA ILE A 251 13.13 -35.75 -7.97
C ILE A 251 13.30 -35.23 -6.55
N ALA A 252 14.09 -34.16 -6.42
CA ALA A 252 14.20 -33.36 -5.21
C ALA A 252 14.08 -31.88 -5.61
N SER A 253 12.99 -31.23 -5.24
CA SER A 253 12.68 -29.87 -5.69
C SER A 253 11.91 -29.06 -4.67
N LYS A 254 12.02 -27.73 -4.79
CA LYS A 254 11.18 -26.75 -4.12
C LYS A 254 10.23 -26.12 -5.13
N GLU A 255 8.96 -26.04 -4.78
CA GLU A 255 7.95 -25.32 -5.57
C GLU A 255 8.17 -23.81 -5.42
N GLN A 256 8.19 -23.10 -6.55
CA GLN A 256 8.37 -21.64 -6.58
C GLN A 256 7.05 -20.87 -6.75
N GLY A 257 5.96 -21.58 -7.03
CA GLY A 257 4.62 -21.01 -7.22
C GLY A 257 3.68 -21.29 -6.05
N GLU A 258 2.59 -20.52 -5.96
CA GLU A 258 1.47 -20.76 -5.05
C GLU A 258 0.26 -21.21 -5.87
N ALA A 259 -0.35 -22.34 -5.51
CA ALA A 259 -1.56 -22.82 -6.16
C ALA A 259 -2.75 -21.92 -5.77
N SER A 260 -3.47 -21.42 -6.79
CA SER A 260 -4.67 -20.59 -6.61
C SER A 260 -5.77 -21.12 -7.53
N SER A 261 -7.00 -21.18 -7.04
CA SER A 261 -8.17 -21.59 -7.81
C SER A 261 -9.23 -20.50 -7.79
N GLU A 262 -9.87 -20.26 -8.93
CA GLU A 262 -10.97 -19.32 -9.09
C GLU A 262 -12.18 -20.05 -9.66
N ILE A 263 -13.37 -19.67 -9.21
CA ILE A 263 -14.64 -20.23 -9.70
C ILE A 263 -15.37 -19.16 -10.52
N TYR A 264 -15.72 -19.53 -11.74
CA TYR A 264 -16.52 -18.71 -12.65
C TYR A 264 -17.82 -19.45 -12.97
N LYS A 265 -18.95 -18.74 -12.98
CA LYS A 265 -20.27 -19.29 -13.30
C LYS A 265 -20.89 -18.49 -14.46
N GLY A 266 -21.64 -19.17 -15.35
CA GLY A 266 -22.34 -18.53 -16.49
C GLY A 266 -21.43 -18.01 -17.61
N TYR A 267 -21.75 -16.85 -18.20
CA TYR A 267 -21.03 -16.22 -19.32
C TYR A 267 -19.66 -15.58 -18.94
N GLY A 268 -18.93 -16.17 -17.98
CA GLY A 268 -17.61 -15.70 -17.55
C GLY A 268 -17.59 -14.78 -16.33
N GLY A 269 -18.70 -14.71 -15.58
CA GLY A 269 -18.74 -13.93 -14.33
C GLY A 269 -17.96 -14.60 -13.20
N ARG A 270 -17.06 -13.84 -12.56
CA ARG A 270 -16.37 -14.29 -11.35
C ARG A 270 -17.37 -14.32 -10.20
N VAL A 271 -17.43 -15.45 -9.48
CA VAL A 271 -18.20 -15.52 -8.24
C VAL A 271 -17.35 -14.88 -7.14
N GLU A 272 -17.89 -13.84 -6.52
CA GLU A 272 -17.29 -13.16 -5.38
C GLU A 272 -18.16 -13.40 -4.15
N SER A 273 -17.51 -13.60 -3.01
CA SER A 273 -18.17 -13.76 -1.71
C SER A 273 -17.61 -12.71 -0.75
N LEU A 274 -18.52 -11.96 -0.12
CA LEU A 274 -18.22 -10.89 0.81
C LEU A 274 -18.92 -11.19 2.14
N ALA A 275 -18.14 -11.34 3.20
CA ALA A 275 -18.67 -11.37 4.56
C ALA A 275 -18.62 -9.96 5.18
N VAL A 276 -19.79 -9.44 5.57
CA VAL A 276 -19.97 -8.13 6.19
C VAL A 276 -20.49 -8.31 7.60
N GLU A 277 -19.75 -7.82 8.59
CA GLU A 277 -20.21 -7.82 9.98
C GLU A 277 -21.39 -6.86 10.18
N ASP A 278 -22.30 -7.17 11.11
CA ASP A 278 -23.50 -6.38 11.42
C ASP A 278 -23.24 -4.89 11.72
N TYR A 279 -22.14 -4.55 12.37
CA TYR A 279 -21.78 -3.16 12.68
C TYR A 279 -21.21 -2.39 11.47
N ARG A 280 -20.93 -3.06 10.35
CA ARG A 280 -20.36 -2.47 9.13
C ARG A 280 -21.43 -1.97 8.15
N TYR A 281 -22.48 -1.36 8.68
CA TYR A 281 -23.41 -0.57 7.88
C TYR A 281 -22.71 0.65 7.26
N LEU A 282 -23.36 1.28 6.28
CA LEU A 282 -22.88 2.50 5.62
C LEU A 282 -23.06 3.73 6.52
N GLN A 283 -22.09 3.93 7.41
CA GLN A 283 -22.06 5.00 8.38
C GLN A 283 -22.10 6.40 7.74
N ARG A 284 -22.81 7.31 8.39
CA ARG A 284 -22.88 8.75 8.15
C ARG A 284 -23.26 9.14 6.72
N ARG A 285 -24.08 8.32 6.08
CA ARG A 285 -24.45 8.49 4.66
C ARG A 285 -25.95 8.55 4.42
N PHE A 286 -26.73 7.84 5.21
CA PHE A 286 -28.17 7.74 5.07
C PHE A 286 -28.85 8.35 6.28
N TYR A 287 -29.76 9.31 6.04
CA TYR A 287 -30.46 9.99 7.12
C TYR A 287 -31.95 10.11 6.83
N TRP A 288 -32.77 9.65 7.76
CA TRP A 288 -34.18 10.03 7.84
C TRP A 288 -34.30 11.41 8.51
N MET A 289 -35.23 12.24 8.05
CA MET A 289 -35.32 13.64 8.52
C MET A 289 -36.18 13.84 9.77
N GLY A 290 -36.75 12.78 10.34
CA GLY A 290 -37.63 12.90 11.50
C GLY A 290 -39.05 13.35 11.15
N GLU A 291 -39.44 13.23 9.87
CA GLU A 291 -40.69 13.75 9.33
C GLU A 291 -41.54 12.63 8.73
N GLU A 292 -42.83 12.65 9.08
CA GLU A 292 -43.84 11.69 8.61
C GLU A 292 -44.65 12.25 7.43
N GLU A 293 -44.81 13.58 7.36
CA GLU A 293 -45.47 14.23 6.24
C GLU A 293 -44.55 14.29 5.01
N GLU A 294 -45.08 14.09 3.80
CA GLU A 294 -44.28 14.16 2.57
C GLU A 294 -43.55 15.51 2.44
N ILE A 295 -42.23 15.46 2.28
CA ILE A 295 -41.39 16.63 2.03
C ILE A 295 -41.36 16.92 0.52
N VAL A 296 -41.80 18.11 0.16
CA VAL A 296 -41.87 18.57 -1.24
C VAL A 296 -40.61 19.32 -1.67
N ASP A 297 -39.91 19.94 -0.73
CA ASP A 297 -38.65 20.64 -1.00
C ASP A 297 -37.67 20.48 0.17
N VAL A 298 -36.39 20.30 -0.15
CA VAL A 298 -35.34 20.05 0.84
C VAL A 298 -34.00 20.61 0.38
N GLU A 299 -33.36 21.36 1.27
CA GLU A 299 -32.00 21.85 1.14
C GLU A 299 -31.13 21.24 2.25
N VAL A 300 -29.96 20.71 1.89
CA VAL A 300 -29.06 20.02 2.83
C VAL A 300 -27.78 20.83 2.98
N PHE A 301 -27.31 20.96 4.23
CA PHE A 301 -26.15 21.77 4.59
C PHE A 301 -25.16 20.93 5.40
N ARG A 302 -23.87 21.05 5.06
CA ARG A 302 -22.78 20.37 5.76
C ARG A 302 -21.86 21.38 6.43
N GLU A 303 -21.47 21.10 7.67
CA GLU A 303 -20.61 22.00 8.45
C GLU A 303 -19.18 22.05 7.89
N VAL A 304 -18.60 23.25 7.88
CA VAL A 304 -17.21 23.51 7.52
C VAL A 304 -16.43 23.96 8.78
N LYS A 305 -15.57 23.07 9.30
CA LYS A 305 -14.80 23.31 10.55
C LYS A 305 -13.70 24.37 10.41
N ASN A 306 -13.10 24.51 9.23
CA ASN A 306 -11.99 25.45 8.98
C ASN A 306 -12.26 26.25 7.70
N PRO A 307 -13.17 27.23 7.73
CA PRO A 307 -13.49 28.03 6.56
C PRO A 307 -12.23 28.79 6.09
N THR A 308 -11.89 28.64 4.81
CA THR A 308 -10.72 29.30 4.21
C THR A 308 -11.08 30.72 3.75
N GLU A 309 -10.19 31.67 3.98
CA GLU A 309 -10.38 33.06 3.56
C GLU A 309 -10.57 33.16 2.03
N GLY A 310 -11.68 33.75 1.59
CA GLY A 310 -12.04 33.89 0.17
C GLY A 310 -13.03 32.86 -0.38
N ALA A 311 -13.38 31.82 0.39
CA ALA A 311 -14.49 30.92 0.05
C ALA A 311 -15.82 31.42 0.66
N SER A 312 -16.92 31.17 -0.05
CA SER A 312 -18.27 31.57 0.39
C SER A 312 -18.86 30.49 1.29
N TYR A 313 -19.06 30.81 2.57
CA TYR A 313 -19.71 29.94 3.54
C TYR A 313 -20.93 30.63 4.13
N ILE A 314 -21.92 29.85 4.54
CA ILE A 314 -23.19 30.32 5.08
C ILE A 314 -23.15 30.16 6.60
N ARG A 315 -23.44 31.23 7.35
CA ARG A 315 -23.64 31.13 8.81
C ARG A 315 -25.04 30.60 9.09
N ALA A 316 -25.15 29.60 9.95
CA ALA A 316 -26.43 29.02 10.37
C ALA A 316 -26.43 28.67 11.86
N ASN A 317 -27.58 28.87 12.50
CA ASN A 317 -27.93 28.25 13.77
C ASN A 317 -28.61 26.91 13.50
N THR A 318 -28.25 25.87 14.26
CA THR A 318 -28.89 24.56 14.16
C THR A 318 -29.82 24.31 15.34
N TRP A 319 -31.01 23.77 15.08
CA TRP A 319 -32.03 23.46 16.09
C TRP A 319 -32.51 22.02 15.96
N ILE A 320 -32.90 21.37 17.06
CA ILE A 320 -33.60 20.08 16.98
C ILE A 320 -34.97 20.26 16.30
N ASP A 321 -35.67 21.31 16.70
CA ASP A 321 -36.92 21.79 16.10
C ASP A 321 -36.83 23.30 15.87
N PRO A 322 -36.63 23.77 14.63
CA PRO A 322 -36.59 25.21 14.33
C PRO A 322 -37.93 25.94 14.60
N THR A 323 -39.04 25.22 14.73
CA THR A 323 -40.37 25.80 15.00
C THR A 323 -40.61 26.03 16.50
N ASP A 324 -39.87 25.32 17.36
CA ASP A 324 -39.82 25.53 18.81
C ASP A 324 -38.37 25.59 19.31
N THR A 325 -37.77 26.78 19.25
CA THR A 325 -36.38 27.00 19.67
C THR A 325 -36.15 26.83 21.18
N SER A 326 -37.21 26.64 21.98
CA SER A 326 -37.07 26.30 23.40
C SER A 326 -36.81 24.80 23.61
N TYR A 327 -37.16 23.97 22.62
CA TYR A 327 -36.96 22.53 22.65
C TYR A 327 -35.50 22.17 22.39
N TYR A 328 -34.84 21.57 23.40
CA TYR A 328 -33.39 21.27 23.38
C TYR A 328 -32.50 22.46 23.01
N SER A 329 -32.83 23.64 23.52
CA SER A 329 -32.09 24.89 23.22
C SER A 329 -30.58 24.81 23.53
N GLU A 330 -30.18 23.96 24.49
CA GLU A 330 -28.80 23.69 24.88
C GLU A 330 -27.98 22.91 23.83
N LEU A 331 -28.65 22.23 22.90
CA LEU A 331 -28.02 21.53 21.78
C LEU A 331 -27.87 22.42 20.55
N SER A 332 -28.40 23.65 20.59
CA SER A 332 -28.27 24.62 19.51
C SER A 332 -26.91 25.30 19.53
N TYR A 333 -26.33 25.48 18.35
CA TYR A 333 -25.10 26.22 18.15
C TYR A 333 -25.06 26.86 16.76
N GLU A 334 -24.18 27.84 16.63
CA GLU A 334 -23.92 28.53 15.37
C GLU A 334 -22.63 28.00 14.74
N ALA A 335 -22.66 27.71 13.44
CA ALA A 335 -21.48 27.30 12.68
C ALA A 335 -21.51 27.80 11.23
N TYR A 336 -20.42 27.54 10.50
CA TYR A 336 -20.33 27.78 9.06
C TYR A 336 -20.70 26.51 8.30
N PHE A 337 -21.50 26.66 7.27
CA PHE A 337 -22.01 25.59 6.43
C PHE A 337 -21.74 25.87 4.96
N GLU A 338 -21.66 24.79 4.19
CA GLU A 338 -21.84 24.80 2.74
C GLU A 338 -23.19 24.14 2.41
N GLN A 339 -23.88 24.68 1.41
CA GLN A 339 -25.08 24.06 0.86
C GLN A 339 -24.65 22.96 -0.12
N LEU A 340 -25.23 21.76 0.04
CA LEU A 340 -24.98 20.63 -0.83
C LEU A 340 -25.90 20.69 -2.06
N GLU A 341 -25.39 20.26 -3.21
CA GLU A 341 -26.15 20.27 -4.47
C GLU A 341 -26.96 18.97 -4.64
N ARG A 342 -28.27 19.10 -4.85
CA ARG A 342 -29.17 17.96 -5.08
C ARG A 342 -28.84 17.28 -6.41
N GLY A 343 -28.65 15.96 -6.38
CA GLY A 343 -28.28 15.14 -7.54
C GLY A 343 -26.77 14.98 -7.72
N GLU A 344 -25.95 15.87 -7.14
CA GLU A 344 -24.49 15.75 -7.13
C GLU A 344 -23.98 15.28 -5.77
N ASP A 345 -24.27 16.03 -4.71
CA ASP A 345 -23.80 15.76 -3.34
C ASP A 345 -24.76 14.87 -2.56
N TYR A 346 -26.06 14.94 -2.85
CA TYR A 346 -27.08 14.12 -2.19
C TYR A 346 -28.26 13.78 -3.09
N ILE A 347 -28.95 12.70 -2.77
CA ILE A 347 -30.20 12.27 -3.38
C ILE A 347 -31.27 12.28 -2.29
N PHE A 348 -32.39 12.93 -2.56
CA PHE A 348 -33.59 12.84 -1.72
C PHE A 348 -34.49 11.69 -2.20
N ASN A 349 -34.85 10.81 -1.29
CA ASN A 349 -35.64 9.61 -1.56
C ASN A 349 -36.92 9.60 -0.69
N PRO A 350 -38.10 9.31 -1.28
CA PRO A 350 -39.33 9.10 -0.52
C PRO A 350 -39.24 7.86 0.41
N PRO A 351 -39.92 7.85 1.59
CA PRO A 351 -40.86 8.86 2.05
C PRO A 351 -40.18 10.17 2.49
N ASN A 352 -39.10 10.17 3.29
CA ASN A 352 -38.43 11.40 3.74
C ASN A 352 -36.97 11.20 4.19
N TRP A 353 -36.11 10.63 3.34
CA TRP A 353 -34.71 10.38 3.69
C TRP A 353 -33.73 10.81 2.61
N ILE A 354 -32.48 11.07 3.01
CA ILE A 354 -31.40 11.51 2.13
C ILE A 354 -30.28 10.46 2.06
N GLU A 355 -29.78 10.24 0.85
CA GLU A 355 -28.55 9.51 0.55
C GLU A 355 -27.48 10.53 0.17
N LEU A 356 -26.39 10.61 0.94
CA LEU A 356 -25.24 11.44 0.59
C LEU A 356 -24.33 10.69 -0.40
N ALA A 357 -23.74 11.40 -1.36
CA ALA A 357 -22.73 10.84 -2.25
C ALA A 357 -21.47 10.40 -1.47
N HIS A 358 -21.13 11.15 -0.42
CA HIS A 358 -20.00 10.89 0.46
C HIS A 358 -20.43 10.94 1.93
N GLN A 359 -19.81 10.12 2.78
CA GLN A 359 -20.06 10.14 4.22
C GLN A 359 -19.72 11.52 4.82
N VAL A 360 -20.57 12.03 5.72
CA VAL A 360 -20.26 13.24 6.52
C VAL A 360 -19.13 12.93 7.49
N GLY A 361 -18.18 13.84 7.71
CA GLY A 361 -17.10 13.65 8.69
C GLY A 361 -17.60 13.34 10.10
N GLU A 362 -16.80 12.62 10.89
CA GLU A 362 -17.20 12.23 12.26
C GLU A 362 -17.50 13.46 13.11
N ALA A 363 -16.64 14.47 13.02
CA ALA A 363 -16.75 15.74 13.74
C ALA A 363 -17.32 16.88 12.87
N GLN A 364 -18.30 16.57 12.02
CA GLN A 364 -19.00 17.56 11.18
C GLN A 364 -20.51 17.42 11.35
N ALA A 365 -21.20 18.55 11.45
CA ALA A 365 -22.65 18.57 11.48
C ALA A 365 -23.27 18.40 10.09
N LEU A 366 -24.50 17.88 10.09
CA LEU A 366 -25.41 17.87 8.95
C LEU A 366 -26.72 18.53 9.40
N ALA A 367 -27.20 19.50 8.64
CA ALA A 367 -28.43 20.20 8.90
C ALA A 367 -29.27 20.34 7.62
N VAL A 368 -30.56 20.54 7.77
CA VAL A 368 -31.49 20.65 6.64
C VAL A 368 -32.46 21.81 6.83
N TYR A 369 -32.92 22.34 5.71
CA TYR A 369 -34.18 23.05 5.60
C TYR A 369 -35.12 22.17 4.76
N TYR A 370 -36.39 22.09 5.12
CA TYR A 370 -37.37 21.44 4.27
C TYR A 370 -38.76 22.06 4.39
N LYS A 371 -39.58 21.79 3.38
CA LYS A 371 -40.99 22.15 3.32
C LYS A 371 -41.84 20.90 3.09
N THR A 372 -42.87 20.73 3.89
CA THR A 372 -43.83 19.62 3.76
C THR A 372 -44.96 19.95 2.78
N GLU A 373 -45.75 18.95 2.38
CA GLU A 373 -46.91 19.11 1.50
C GLU A 373 -47.94 20.10 2.05
N SER A 374 -48.18 20.13 3.37
CA SER A 374 -49.05 21.11 4.05
C SER A 374 -48.48 22.53 4.05
N GLY A 375 -47.22 22.69 3.65
CA GLY A 375 -46.51 23.97 3.62
C GLY A 375 -45.82 24.33 4.92
N THR A 376 -45.67 23.39 5.86
CA THR A 376 -44.87 23.58 7.08
C THR A 376 -43.40 23.70 6.71
N GLU A 377 -42.73 24.74 7.19
CA GLU A 377 -41.31 24.98 6.94
C GLU A 377 -40.49 24.66 8.19
N MET A 378 -39.52 23.77 8.03
CA MET A 378 -38.64 23.29 9.10
C MET A 378 -37.26 23.91 8.96
N GLY A 379 -37.20 25.18 9.37
CA GLY A 379 -36.05 26.06 9.22
C GLY A 379 -36.37 27.33 8.44
N ASP A 380 -35.35 28.12 8.16
CA ASP A 380 -35.42 29.38 7.42
C ASP A 380 -34.09 29.64 6.69
N THR A 381 -34.16 29.76 5.37
CA THR A 381 -33.02 30.09 4.48
C THR A 381 -32.98 31.58 4.09
N ALA A 382 -33.92 32.41 4.55
CA ALA A 382 -33.97 33.84 4.32
C ALA A 382 -33.27 34.67 5.42
N SER A 383 -33.15 34.13 6.63
CA SER A 383 -32.46 34.77 7.77
C SER A 383 -30.93 34.75 7.65
N SER A 384 -30.25 35.64 8.37
CA SER A 384 -28.79 35.63 8.53
C SER A 384 -28.41 35.83 9.99
N PRO A 385 -27.95 34.79 10.71
CA PRO A 385 -27.68 33.42 10.25
C PRO A 385 -28.97 32.65 9.86
N LEU A 386 -28.84 31.66 8.96
CA LEU A 386 -29.94 30.74 8.65
C LEU A 386 -30.39 30.00 9.92
N GLN A 387 -31.63 29.51 9.95
CA GLN A 387 -32.12 28.65 11.02
C GLN A 387 -32.38 27.26 10.43
N LEU A 388 -31.62 26.24 10.80
CA LEU A 388 -31.68 24.91 10.16
C LEU A 388 -32.05 23.84 11.18
N LYS A 389 -32.74 22.78 10.73
CA LYS A 389 -32.96 21.58 11.54
C LYS A 389 -31.68 20.73 11.57
N LEU A 390 -31.21 20.37 12.75
CA LEU A 390 -30.06 19.50 12.95
C LEU A 390 -30.43 18.05 12.66
N ILE A 391 -29.67 17.40 11.77
CA ILE A 391 -29.81 15.97 11.44
C ILE A 391 -28.69 15.14 12.08
N LYS A 392 -27.47 15.68 12.09
CA LYS A 392 -26.30 15.05 12.74
C LYS A 392 -25.52 16.13 13.48
N PRO A 393 -25.22 15.97 14.79
CA PRO A 393 -24.35 16.89 15.51
C PRO A 393 -22.91 16.77 15.02
N ASP A 394 -22.09 17.74 15.42
CA ASP A 394 -20.65 17.76 15.13
C ASP A 394 -19.84 16.84 16.05
N ASP A 395 -20.50 16.04 16.88
CA ASP A 395 -19.90 14.98 17.66
C ASP A 395 -20.44 13.59 17.24
N ARG A 396 -19.77 12.55 17.75
CA ARG A 396 -20.10 11.15 17.47
C ARG A 396 -20.97 10.52 18.56
N LYS A 397 -21.41 11.27 19.57
CA LYS A 397 -21.97 10.66 20.78
C LYS A 397 -23.44 10.33 20.55
N PRO A 398 -23.86 9.09 20.86
CA PRO A 398 -25.28 8.72 20.91
C PRO A 398 -26.05 9.44 22.01
N TRP A 399 -25.36 10.21 22.86
CA TRP A 399 -25.91 10.78 24.08
C TRP A 399 -25.43 12.21 24.29
N HIS A 400 -26.26 12.97 24.98
CA HIS A 400 -25.88 14.26 25.56
C HIS A 400 -26.13 14.24 27.07
N TYR A 401 -25.61 15.26 27.74
CA TYR A 401 -25.77 15.45 29.17
C TYR A 401 -26.85 16.49 29.41
N ILE A 402 -27.88 16.15 30.18
CA ILE A 402 -28.91 17.11 30.63
C ILE A 402 -28.52 17.79 31.95
N ASP A 403 -27.56 17.20 32.66
CA ASP A 403 -26.86 17.73 33.82
C ASP A 403 -25.45 17.13 33.86
N ASP A 404 -24.62 17.50 34.84
CA ASP A 404 -23.22 17.05 34.95
C ASP A 404 -23.03 15.51 35.01
N THR A 405 -24.10 14.74 35.20
CA THR A 405 -24.05 13.28 35.45
C THR A 405 -25.00 12.45 34.60
N THR A 406 -26.13 13.00 34.17
CA THR A 406 -27.21 12.26 33.52
C THR A 406 -27.05 12.27 32.01
N ARG A 407 -26.77 11.09 31.44
CA ARG A 407 -26.70 10.87 29.98
C ARG A 407 -28.06 10.43 29.46
N VAL A 408 -28.52 11.08 28.40
CA VAL A 408 -29.71 10.70 27.65
C VAL A 408 -29.37 10.60 26.17
N VAL A 409 -30.13 9.81 25.40
CA VAL A 409 -29.89 9.64 23.96
C VAL A 409 -30.04 10.99 23.25
N HIS A 410 -29.14 11.28 22.32
CA HIS A 410 -29.21 12.49 21.51
C HIS A 410 -30.43 12.39 20.56
N PRO A 411 -31.31 13.40 20.50
CA PRO A 411 -32.58 13.30 19.76
C PRO A 411 -32.42 13.02 18.27
N THR A 412 -31.29 13.42 17.68
CA THR A 412 -31.00 13.18 16.26
C THR A 412 -30.26 11.85 16.00
N TRP A 413 -29.94 11.07 17.03
CA TRP A 413 -29.13 9.86 16.86
C TRP A 413 -29.85 8.78 16.03
N GLU A 414 -31.18 8.75 16.13
CA GLU A 414 -32.03 7.82 15.38
C GLU A 414 -32.22 8.22 13.91
N TYR A 415 -31.89 9.45 13.54
CA TYR A 415 -31.98 9.91 12.16
C TYR A 415 -30.98 9.22 11.24
N GLU A 416 -29.80 8.84 11.75
CA GLU A 416 -28.86 8.02 10.98
C GLU A 416 -29.41 6.61 10.78
N MET A 417 -29.60 6.23 9.53
CA MET A 417 -30.13 4.93 9.13
C MET A 417 -29.02 3.86 9.17
N LYS A 418 -29.20 2.85 10.02
CA LYS A 418 -28.16 1.82 10.32
C LYS A 418 -28.49 0.46 9.69
N ASN A 419 -29.26 0.48 8.61
CA ASN A 419 -29.84 -0.69 7.94
C ASN A 419 -29.36 -0.87 6.48
N PHE A 420 -28.37 -0.09 6.03
CA PHE A 420 -27.79 -0.17 4.68
C PHE A 420 -26.39 -0.79 4.72
N TYR A 421 -26.15 -1.79 3.87
CA TYR A 421 -24.87 -2.51 3.75
C TYR A 421 -24.35 -2.47 2.32
N ASN A 422 -23.04 -2.36 2.16
CA ASN A 422 -22.41 -2.31 0.85
C ASN A 422 -22.32 -3.72 0.23
N LEU A 423 -22.74 -3.86 -1.03
CA LEU A 423 -22.59 -5.12 -1.79
C LEU A 423 -21.15 -5.34 -2.30
N GLY A 424 -20.30 -4.31 -2.25
CA GLY A 424 -18.85 -4.42 -2.47
C GLY A 424 -18.38 -4.27 -3.91
N SER A 425 -19.28 -4.22 -4.89
CA SER A 425 -18.95 -4.03 -6.31
C SER A 425 -20.03 -3.22 -7.04
N GLU A 426 -19.64 -2.52 -8.11
CA GLU A 426 -20.55 -1.69 -8.92
C GLU A 426 -21.14 -2.41 -10.14
N ASN A 427 -20.52 -3.51 -10.59
CA ASN A 427 -20.89 -4.23 -11.82
C ASN A 427 -21.49 -5.63 -11.53
N ILE A 428 -22.35 -5.69 -10.52
CA ILE A 428 -22.98 -6.92 -10.06
C ILE A 428 -24.11 -7.31 -11.02
N ILE A 429 -24.22 -8.61 -11.32
CA ILE A 429 -25.38 -9.17 -12.00
C ILE A 429 -26.48 -9.39 -10.95
N ASP A 430 -27.52 -8.56 -10.94
CA ASP A 430 -28.56 -8.57 -9.88
C ASP A 430 -29.18 -9.94 -9.63
N THR A 431 -29.48 -10.68 -10.70
CA THR A 431 -30.08 -12.02 -10.60
C THR A 431 -29.16 -13.07 -9.98
N SER A 432 -27.87 -12.76 -9.82
CA SER A 432 -26.87 -13.65 -9.23
C SER A 432 -26.66 -13.41 -7.72
N ILE A 433 -27.24 -12.35 -7.16
CA ILE A 433 -27.08 -12.01 -5.75
C ILE A 433 -27.74 -13.10 -4.90
N SER A 434 -26.98 -13.59 -3.93
CA SER A 434 -27.40 -14.47 -2.85
C SER A 434 -26.96 -13.85 -1.54
N VAL A 435 -27.85 -13.85 -0.54
CA VAL A 435 -27.60 -13.28 0.78
C VAL A 435 -27.95 -14.32 1.83
N THR A 436 -26.99 -14.61 2.71
CA THR A 436 -27.19 -15.45 3.89
C THR A 436 -26.81 -14.68 5.13
N ILE A 437 -27.61 -14.78 6.18
CA ILE A 437 -27.34 -14.09 7.45
C ILE A 437 -27.05 -15.14 8.50
N TRP A 438 -25.90 -15.01 9.14
CA TRP A 438 -25.41 -15.93 10.15
C TRP A 438 -25.39 -15.25 11.51
N LYS A 439 -25.77 -16.00 12.53
CA LYS A 439 -25.61 -15.63 13.93
C LYS A 439 -24.42 -16.38 14.53
N LYS A 440 -23.52 -15.63 15.16
CA LYS A 440 -22.38 -16.14 15.91
C LYS A 440 -22.84 -16.78 17.22
N VAL A 441 -22.45 -18.02 17.46
CA VAL A 441 -22.82 -18.75 18.67
C VAL A 441 -21.57 -19.06 19.50
N PRO A 442 -21.39 -18.44 20.69
CA PRO A 442 -20.21 -18.68 21.51
C PRO A 442 -20.04 -20.16 21.88
N GLY A 443 -18.94 -20.78 21.43
CA GLY A 443 -18.63 -22.17 21.74
C GLY A 443 -19.39 -23.21 20.92
N ALA A 444 -20.14 -22.80 19.89
CA ALA A 444 -20.79 -23.68 18.93
C ALA A 444 -20.50 -23.23 17.49
N SER A 445 -21.04 -23.95 16.50
CA SER A 445 -21.03 -23.49 15.11
C SER A 445 -22.07 -22.39 14.91
N ASP A 446 -21.74 -21.42 14.08
CA ASP A 446 -22.67 -20.36 13.69
C ASP A 446 -23.90 -20.96 13.00
N THR A 447 -25.03 -20.25 13.08
CA THR A 447 -26.32 -20.73 12.54
C THR A 447 -26.95 -19.68 11.62
N GLU A 448 -27.56 -20.14 10.53
CA GLU A 448 -28.36 -19.32 9.61
C GLU A 448 -29.86 -19.30 9.97
N VAL A 449 -30.26 -20.11 10.95
CA VAL A 449 -31.65 -20.26 11.42
C VAL A 449 -31.77 -19.81 12.86
N ASP A 450 -32.85 -19.10 13.17
CA ASP A 450 -33.21 -18.75 14.54
C ASP A 450 -33.82 -19.97 15.26
N GLU A 451 -33.27 -20.32 16.43
CA GLU A 451 -33.67 -21.50 17.20
C GLU A 451 -35.12 -21.43 17.71
N ASN A 452 -35.66 -20.24 17.96
CA ASN A 452 -36.99 -20.07 18.54
C ASN A 452 -38.10 -20.23 17.50
N SER A 453 -37.90 -19.64 16.32
CA SER A 453 -38.87 -19.65 15.22
C SER A 453 -38.63 -20.75 14.19
N ASN A 454 -37.44 -21.36 14.19
CA ASN A 454 -36.96 -22.32 13.19
C ASN A 454 -37.06 -21.77 11.75
N LYS A 455 -36.84 -20.46 11.58
CA LYS A 455 -36.81 -19.77 10.29
C LYS A 455 -35.40 -19.24 9.99
N PRO A 456 -34.99 -19.21 8.71
CA PRO A 456 -33.75 -18.54 8.31
C PRO A 456 -33.78 -17.06 8.72
N PHE A 457 -32.64 -16.52 9.16
CA PHE A 457 -32.52 -15.10 9.50
C PHE A 457 -32.87 -14.17 8.33
N LEU A 458 -32.62 -14.62 7.10
CA LEU A 458 -33.04 -13.90 5.89
C LEU A 458 -34.55 -13.64 5.86
N GLN A 459 -35.35 -14.67 6.14
CA GLN A 459 -36.81 -14.57 6.23
C GLN A 459 -37.23 -13.81 7.50
N LEU A 460 -36.59 -14.08 8.64
CA LEU A 460 -36.93 -13.47 9.92
C LEU A 460 -36.74 -11.94 9.89
N PHE A 461 -35.68 -11.46 9.25
CA PHE A 461 -35.42 -10.02 9.07
C PHE A 461 -36.20 -9.40 7.90
N GLY A 462 -37.08 -10.15 7.23
CA GLY A 462 -38.00 -9.66 6.21
C GLY A 462 -37.36 -9.39 4.85
N LEU A 463 -36.18 -9.93 4.59
CA LEU A 463 -35.49 -9.83 3.31
C LEU A 463 -36.00 -10.86 2.29
N ASP A 464 -36.62 -11.95 2.76
CA ASP A 464 -37.29 -12.98 1.95
C ASP A 464 -38.76 -13.08 2.36
N LEU A 465 -39.63 -12.27 1.73
CA LEU A 465 -41.06 -12.27 2.02
C LEU A 465 -41.80 -13.42 1.32
N ASN A 466 -41.24 -13.93 0.24
CA ASN A 466 -41.86 -14.94 -0.62
C ASN A 466 -41.52 -16.38 -0.18
N GLY A 467 -40.47 -16.56 0.62
CA GLY A 467 -40.02 -17.83 1.21
C GLY A 467 -39.22 -18.72 0.25
N ASP A 468 -38.65 -18.18 -0.83
CA ASP A 468 -37.87 -18.93 -1.82
C ASP A 468 -36.39 -19.11 -1.43
N GLY A 469 -36.00 -18.58 -0.26
CA GLY A 469 -34.64 -18.65 0.25
C GLY A 469 -33.69 -17.63 -0.39
N ARG A 470 -34.21 -16.66 -1.15
CA ARG A 470 -33.44 -15.59 -1.78
C ARG A 470 -33.90 -14.22 -1.28
N VAL A 471 -32.99 -13.25 -1.33
CA VAL A 471 -33.34 -11.87 -1.03
C VAL A 471 -34.27 -11.33 -2.12
N ASP A 472 -35.37 -10.71 -1.71
CA ASP A 472 -36.28 -10.03 -2.63
C ASP A 472 -35.59 -8.80 -3.26
N GLU A 473 -35.74 -8.64 -4.57
CA GLU A 473 -35.08 -7.58 -5.37
C GLU A 473 -35.28 -6.17 -4.81
N ARG A 474 -36.42 -5.89 -4.17
CA ARG A 474 -36.73 -4.59 -3.55
C ARG A 474 -35.73 -4.16 -2.47
N TRP A 475 -35.05 -5.12 -1.84
CA TRP A 475 -34.07 -4.89 -0.78
C TRP A 475 -32.64 -4.76 -1.31
N VAL A 476 -32.46 -4.95 -2.62
CA VAL A 476 -31.20 -4.76 -3.33
C VAL A 476 -31.32 -3.46 -4.13
N GLN A 477 -30.87 -2.35 -3.55
CA GLN A 477 -31.01 -1.04 -4.17
C GLN A 477 -29.90 -0.75 -5.19
N ARG A 478 -30.29 -0.59 -6.45
CA ARG A 478 -29.43 -0.18 -7.58
C ARG A 478 -28.16 -1.02 -7.72
N SER A 479 -28.20 -2.29 -7.33
CA SER A 479 -27.00 -3.17 -7.32
C SER A 479 -25.85 -2.66 -6.45
N ARG A 480 -26.09 -1.69 -5.56
CA ARG A 480 -25.05 -1.08 -4.70
C ARG A 480 -25.18 -1.46 -3.24
N TYR A 481 -26.42 -1.52 -2.73
CA TYR A 481 -26.68 -1.69 -1.30
C TYR A 481 -27.71 -2.78 -1.03
N LEU A 482 -27.48 -3.53 0.05
CA LEU A 482 -28.50 -4.32 0.72
C LEU A 482 -29.16 -3.44 1.78
N THR A 483 -30.48 -3.30 1.74
CA THR A 483 -31.25 -2.51 2.69
C THR A 483 -32.18 -3.41 3.48
N PHE A 484 -32.03 -3.42 4.80
CA PHE A 484 -32.97 -4.13 5.66
C PHE A 484 -34.29 -3.33 5.82
N PRO A 485 -35.45 -4.02 5.88
CA PRO A 485 -36.75 -3.36 6.08
C PRO A 485 -36.83 -2.59 7.41
N SER A 486 -36.31 -3.19 8.47
CA SER A 486 -36.23 -2.55 9.79
C SER A 486 -35.10 -1.51 9.79
N PRO A 487 -35.31 -0.28 10.31
CA PRO A 487 -34.24 0.69 10.55
C PRO A 487 -33.18 0.21 11.55
N GLN A 488 -33.54 -0.79 12.37
CA GLN A 488 -32.68 -1.40 13.37
C GLN A 488 -32.78 -2.94 13.30
N PRO A 489 -32.30 -3.58 12.22
CA PRO A 489 -32.61 -4.98 11.89
C PRO A 489 -32.12 -6.01 12.92
N PHE A 490 -31.03 -5.70 13.62
CA PHE A 490 -30.47 -6.58 14.65
C PHE A 490 -30.97 -6.27 16.06
N PHE A 491 -31.98 -5.41 16.18
CA PHE A 491 -32.64 -5.10 17.45
C PHE A 491 -34.15 -5.34 17.38
N TYR A 492 -34.79 -4.91 16.29
CA TYR A 492 -36.22 -5.05 16.03
C TYR A 492 -36.47 -5.81 14.73
N LEU A 493 -37.43 -6.74 14.79
CA LEU A 493 -38.03 -7.36 13.63
C LEU A 493 -38.77 -6.31 12.78
N PRO A 494 -39.02 -6.57 11.49
CA PRO A 494 -39.84 -5.70 10.64
C PRO A 494 -41.25 -5.43 11.19
N SER A 495 -41.78 -6.34 12.03
CA SER A 495 -43.06 -6.16 12.73
C SER A 495 -43.00 -5.14 13.89
N GLY A 496 -41.82 -4.65 14.25
CA GLY A 496 -41.58 -3.80 15.42
C GLY A 496 -41.33 -4.58 16.72
N GLU A 497 -41.44 -5.91 16.70
CA GLU A 497 -41.14 -6.74 17.87
C GLU A 497 -39.64 -6.80 18.14
N ARG A 498 -39.26 -6.70 19.42
CA ARG A 498 -37.85 -6.80 19.83
C ARG A 498 -37.37 -8.23 19.66
N LEU A 499 -36.16 -8.41 19.11
CA LEU A 499 -35.53 -9.73 19.05
C LEU A 499 -35.32 -10.32 20.45
N PRO A 500 -35.45 -11.64 20.63
CA PRO A 500 -35.14 -12.30 21.90
C PRO A 500 -33.71 -12.06 22.37
N ASP A 501 -32.77 -11.97 21.43
CA ASP A 501 -31.36 -11.72 21.67
C ASP A 501 -30.83 -10.61 20.74
N PRO A 502 -31.15 -9.34 21.05
CA PRO A 502 -30.82 -8.20 20.20
C PRO A 502 -29.33 -7.84 20.29
N ASP A 503 -28.77 -7.32 19.21
CA ASP A 503 -27.47 -6.65 19.22
C ASP A 503 -27.67 -5.14 19.43
N SER A 504 -27.46 -4.69 20.66
CA SER A 504 -27.60 -3.28 21.05
C SER A 504 -26.38 -2.43 20.73
N ALA A 505 -25.23 -3.06 20.47
CA ALA A 505 -23.95 -2.39 20.29
C ALA A 505 -23.99 -1.38 19.14
N ILE A 506 -24.60 -1.80 18.05
CA ILE A 506 -24.69 -1.06 16.78
C ILE A 506 -25.41 0.28 16.98
N TYR A 507 -26.38 0.33 17.89
CA TYR A 507 -27.29 1.46 18.07
C TYR A 507 -26.94 2.35 19.25
N TYR A 508 -26.18 1.88 20.23
CA TYR A 508 -25.93 2.65 21.45
C TYR A 508 -24.45 2.82 21.79
N GLU A 509 -23.54 2.25 20.99
CA GLU A 509 -22.10 2.35 21.27
C GLU A 509 -21.34 3.00 20.11
N THR A 510 -20.24 3.67 20.45
CA THR A 510 -19.37 4.32 19.48
C THR A 510 -18.13 3.50 19.17
N ASN A 511 -17.70 2.62 20.08
CA ASN A 511 -16.48 1.83 19.93
C ASN A 511 -16.78 0.36 19.64
N PHE A 512 -16.90 0.04 18.36
CA PHE A 512 -17.23 -1.32 17.90
C PHE A 512 -16.16 -2.36 18.26
N ASN A 513 -14.90 -1.97 18.51
CA ASN A 513 -13.81 -2.92 18.79
C ASN A 513 -13.91 -3.61 20.16
N GLN A 514 -14.79 -3.14 21.05
CA GLN A 514 -14.91 -3.65 22.42
C GLN A 514 -16.18 -4.47 22.65
N ILE A 515 -16.93 -4.79 21.58
CA ILE A 515 -18.27 -5.34 21.72
C ILE A 515 -18.39 -6.67 20.96
N THR A 516 -19.18 -7.57 21.54
CA THR A 516 -19.47 -8.88 20.95
C THR A 516 -20.54 -8.71 19.86
N HIS A 517 -20.11 -8.70 18.60
CA HIS A 517 -20.98 -8.70 17.43
C HIS A 517 -21.67 -10.04 17.25
N LYS A 518 -22.96 -10.04 16.97
CA LYS A 518 -23.78 -11.26 16.96
C LYS A 518 -24.07 -11.78 15.57
N TYR A 519 -24.07 -10.93 14.55
CA TYR A 519 -24.47 -11.32 13.21
C TYR A 519 -23.43 -10.92 12.15
N TYR A 520 -23.39 -11.69 11.08
CA TYR A 520 -22.69 -11.31 9.85
C TYR A 520 -23.50 -11.74 8.63
N ILE A 521 -23.32 -11.00 7.56
CA ILE A 521 -24.04 -11.13 6.29
C ILE A 521 -23.03 -11.66 5.28
N VAL A 522 -23.32 -12.81 4.67
CA VAL A 522 -22.56 -13.34 3.56
C VAL A 522 -23.31 -13.00 2.27
N ILE A 523 -22.65 -12.28 1.39
CA ILE A 523 -23.19 -11.83 0.12
C ILE A 523 -22.37 -12.48 -0.99
N GLU A 524 -23.01 -13.30 -1.81
CA GLU A 524 -22.40 -13.91 -2.97
C GLU A 524 -23.00 -13.36 -4.24
N TYR A 525 -22.18 -13.05 -5.23
CA TYR A 525 -22.64 -12.50 -6.50
C TYR A 525 -21.67 -12.77 -7.64
N GLN A 526 -22.17 -12.62 -8.87
CA GLN A 526 -21.36 -12.63 -10.09
C GLN A 526 -21.15 -11.21 -10.60
N THR A 527 -19.94 -10.91 -11.00
CA THR A 527 -19.63 -9.66 -11.71
C THR A 527 -19.63 -9.87 -13.22
N SER A 528 -20.14 -8.90 -13.98
CA SER A 528 -20.13 -8.98 -15.45
C SER A 528 -18.73 -8.67 -15.99
N GLN A 529 -17.94 -9.72 -16.27
CA GLN A 529 -16.67 -9.58 -17.00
C GLN A 529 -16.76 -10.32 -18.34
N PRO A 530 -16.50 -9.65 -19.48
CA PRO A 530 -16.57 -10.28 -20.80
C PRO A 530 -15.44 -11.28 -21.05
N ARG A 531 -14.45 -11.37 -20.14
CA ARG A 531 -13.31 -12.28 -20.21
C ARG A 531 -13.03 -12.82 -18.81
N ILE A 532 -12.80 -14.13 -18.71
CA ILE A 532 -12.25 -14.76 -17.52
C ILE A 532 -10.83 -14.22 -17.34
N SER A 533 -10.65 -13.37 -16.33
CA SER A 533 -9.33 -12.87 -15.93
C SER A 533 -8.90 -13.57 -14.66
N LEU A 534 -7.80 -14.30 -14.71
CA LEU A 534 -7.15 -14.81 -13.50
C LEU A 534 -6.54 -13.60 -12.76
N PRO A 535 -6.77 -13.43 -11.45
CA PRO A 535 -6.34 -12.25 -10.71
C PRO A 535 -4.83 -12.19 -10.49
N ARG A 536 -4.08 -13.22 -10.91
CA ARG A 536 -2.63 -13.33 -10.75
C ARG A 536 -1.91 -12.96 -12.04
N MET A 537 -0.87 -12.16 -11.91
CA MET A 537 0.06 -11.85 -13.01
C MET A 537 1.27 -12.78 -12.97
N ASN A 538 1.93 -12.99 -14.12
CA ASN A 538 3.09 -13.89 -14.27
C ASN A 538 2.79 -15.36 -13.94
N ILE A 539 1.66 -15.87 -14.41
CA ILE A 539 1.29 -17.29 -14.29
C ILE A 539 2.33 -18.15 -15.04
N ILE A 540 2.73 -19.27 -14.44
CA ILE A 540 3.67 -20.21 -15.05
C ILE A 540 2.99 -20.82 -16.27
N GLU A 541 3.62 -20.70 -17.45
CA GLU A 541 3.01 -21.15 -18.70
C GLU A 541 2.59 -22.63 -18.63
N GLU A 542 1.37 -22.92 -19.11
CA GLU A 542 0.76 -24.25 -19.13
C GLU A 542 0.57 -24.89 -17.74
N SER A 543 0.56 -24.09 -16.66
CA SER A 543 0.20 -24.53 -15.30
C SER A 543 -1.31 -24.48 -15.05
N GLU A 544 -2.06 -23.84 -15.95
CA GLU A 544 -3.49 -23.63 -15.85
C GLU A 544 -4.26 -24.92 -16.17
N ALA A 545 -5.22 -25.27 -15.30
CA ALA A 545 -6.15 -26.36 -15.53
C ALA A 545 -7.59 -25.83 -15.41
N VAL A 546 -8.33 -25.86 -16.52
CA VAL A 546 -9.75 -25.49 -16.54
C VAL A 546 -10.58 -26.76 -16.47
N LYS A 547 -11.38 -26.90 -15.41
CA LYS A 547 -12.38 -27.97 -15.29
C LYS A 547 -13.75 -27.37 -15.57
N VAL A 548 -14.50 -28.02 -16.46
CA VAL A 548 -15.89 -27.66 -16.79
C VAL A 548 -16.77 -28.83 -16.36
N GLY A 549 -17.75 -28.59 -15.48
CA GLY A 549 -18.69 -29.60 -14.98
C GLY A 549 -19.90 -28.96 -14.31
N GLU A 550 -21.02 -29.71 -14.27
CA GLU A 550 -22.12 -29.44 -13.33
C GLU A 550 -21.67 -29.85 -11.92
N GLU A 551 -22.14 -29.11 -10.90
CA GLU A 551 -21.74 -29.20 -9.48
C GLU A 551 -21.56 -30.63 -8.93
#